data_AF-A0A3G5FNI1-F1
#
_entry.id   AF-A0A3G5FNI1-F1
#
_cell.length_a   1.000
_cell.length_b   1.000
_cell.length_c   1.000
_cell.angle_alpha   90.00
_cell.angle_beta   90.00
_cell.angle_gamma   90.00
#
_symmetry.space_group_name_H-M   'P 1'
#
loop_
_entity.id
_entity.type
_entity.pdbx_description
1 polymer ?
#
loop_
_entity_poly.entity_id
_entity_poly.type
_entity_poly.pdbx_seq_one_letter_code
_entity_poly.pdbx_strand_id
1 'polypeptide(L)'
;MVLMMTSLSITLMFMFMMHPLSMGMMLLIQTLMVSLMTGKFCINYWFSYILFLILIGGMLILFMYMTSIASNEKFKPNMKFIVITPIMLSTLLFPETWKFMSNTPIMKHIKIEALNNLEMSMIKFIHLPLNMILMFMILYLLLTLIAIVKITNMSSGPLRPKN
;
A
#
# COMPACT_ATOMS: atom_id res chain seq x y z
N MET A 1 -2.05 -14.92 -10.07
CA MET A 1 -2.49 -14.42 -11.40
C MET A 1 -3.66 -13.48 -11.29
N VAL A 2 -4.89 -13.92 -10.99
CA VAL A 2 -6.07 -13.01 -10.95
C VAL A 2 -5.83 -11.77 -10.10
N LEU A 3 -5.41 -11.94 -8.83
CA LEU A 3 -5.12 -10.81 -7.94
C LEU A 3 -4.07 -9.83 -8.53
N MET A 4 -3.14 -10.33 -9.35
CA MET A 4 -1.98 -9.57 -9.89
C MET A 4 -2.41 -8.76 -11.09
N MET A 5 -3.21 -9.39 -11.93
CA MET A 5 -3.81 -8.74 -13.08
C MET A 5 -4.84 -7.70 -12.63
N THR A 6 -5.60 -7.97 -11.56
CA THR A 6 -6.48 -6.95 -10.97
C THR A 6 -5.69 -5.79 -10.37
N SER A 7 -4.58 -6.03 -9.66
CA SER A 7 -3.75 -4.92 -9.15
C SER A 7 -3.15 -4.08 -10.28
N LEU A 8 -2.72 -4.70 -11.38
CA LEU A 8 -2.23 -3.97 -12.55
C LEU A 8 -3.33 -3.11 -13.17
N SER A 9 -4.55 -3.65 -13.30
CA SER A 9 -5.68 -2.87 -13.83
C SER A 9 -5.99 -1.64 -12.96
N ILE A 10 -5.95 -1.77 -11.64
CA ILE A 10 -6.19 -0.68 -10.69
C ILE A 10 -5.09 0.40 -10.82
N THR A 11 -3.82 0.02 -10.98
CA THR A 11 -2.74 1.00 -11.22
C THR A 11 -2.91 1.76 -12.52
N LEU A 12 -3.36 1.10 -13.59
CA LEU A 12 -3.65 1.77 -14.86
C LEU A 12 -4.81 2.76 -14.71
N MET A 13 -5.87 2.37 -13.98
CA MET A 13 -7.00 3.26 -13.67
C MET A 13 -6.57 4.49 -12.88
N PHE A 14 -5.63 4.33 -11.92
CA PHE A 14 -5.13 5.44 -11.11
C PHE A 14 -4.53 6.57 -11.96
N MET A 15 -3.82 6.25 -13.04
CA MET A 15 -3.21 7.27 -13.92
C MET A 15 -4.22 8.19 -14.63
N PHE A 16 -5.49 7.80 -14.72
CA PHE A 16 -6.53 8.59 -15.40
C PHE A 16 -7.49 9.33 -14.46
N MET A 17 -7.36 9.14 -13.14
CA MET A 17 -8.16 9.82 -12.14
C MET A 17 -7.68 11.25 -11.94
N MET A 18 -8.61 12.20 -11.86
CA MET A 18 -8.29 13.63 -11.63
C MET A 18 -8.79 14.15 -10.28
N HIS A 19 -9.84 13.54 -9.71
CA HIS A 19 -10.42 14.02 -8.46
C HIS A 19 -9.66 13.45 -7.25
N PRO A 20 -9.19 14.27 -6.28
CA PRO A 20 -8.41 13.81 -5.12
C PRO A 20 -9.09 12.69 -4.32
N LEU A 21 -10.40 12.80 -4.09
CA LEU A 21 -11.21 11.76 -3.44
C LEU A 21 -11.13 10.41 -4.17
N SER A 22 -11.24 10.43 -5.50
CA SER A 22 -11.21 9.21 -6.31
C SER A 22 -9.81 8.59 -6.37
N MET A 23 -8.77 9.43 -6.40
CA MET A 23 -7.38 8.97 -6.26
C MET A 23 -7.17 8.29 -4.91
N GLY A 24 -7.67 8.89 -3.82
CA GLY A 24 -7.60 8.32 -2.47
C GLY A 24 -8.29 6.96 -2.38
N MET A 25 -9.52 6.84 -2.90
CA MET A 25 -10.24 5.56 -2.92
C MET A 25 -9.51 4.49 -3.74
N MET A 26 -9.00 4.85 -4.92
CA MET A 26 -8.26 3.92 -5.78
C MET A 26 -6.97 3.42 -5.14
N LEU A 27 -6.23 4.29 -4.46
CA LEU A 27 -5.05 3.89 -3.68
C LEU A 27 -5.43 2.94 -2.54
N LEU A 28 -6.60 3.11 -1.90
CA LEU A 28 -7.00 2.29 -0.76
C LEU A 28 -7.31 0.86 -1.24
N ILE A 29 -8.00 0.74 -2.37
CA ILE A 29 -8.23 -0.56 -3.03
C ILE A 29 -6.89 -1.17 -3.47
N GLN A 30 -6.01 -0.40 -4.10
CA GLN A 30 -4.71 -0.90 -4.55
C GLN A 30 -3.89 -1.49 -3.39
N THR A 31 -3.89 -0.82 -2.25
CA THR A 31 -3.06 -1.18 -1.10
C THR A 31 -3.59 -2.40 -0.37
N LEU A 32 -4.91 -2.58 -0.36
CA LEU A 32 -5.55 -3.84 0.04
C LEU A 32 -5.17 -4.99 -0.90
N MET A 33 -5.15 -4.76 -2.22
CA MET A 33 -4.73 -5.81 -3.17
C MET A 33 -3.26 -6.19 -3.01
N VAL A 34 -2.38 -5.22 -2.75
CA VAL A 34 -0.96 -5.45 -2.48
C VAL A 34 -0.75 -6.18 -1.15
N SER A 35 -1.48 -5.85 -0.08
CA SER A 35 -1.37 -6.57 1.20
C SER A 35 -1.84 -8.02 1.08
N LEU A 36 -2.92 -8.27 0.32
CA LEU A 36 -3.36 -9.64 0.03
C LEU A 36 -2.34 -10.42 -0.82
N MET A 37 -1.62 -9.75 -1.70
CA MET A 37 -0.53 -10.36 -2.47
C MET A 37 0.64 -10.76 -1.60
N THR A 38 1.14 -9.83 -0.80
CA THR A 38 2.28 -10.09 0.09
C THR A 38 1.93 -11.17 1.11
N GLY A 39 0.68 -11.24 1.58
CA GLY A 39 0.20 -12.32 2.44
C GLY A 39 0.25 -13.70 1.78
N LYS A 40 0.07 -13.80 0.46
CA LYS A 40 0.19 -15.07 -0.28
C LYS A 40 1.64 -15.48 -0.55
N PHE A 41 2.55 -14.52 -0.64
CA PHE A 41 3.98 -14.79 -0.88
C PHE A 41 4.74 -15.08 0.41
N CYS A 42 4.37 -14.45 1.52
CA CYS A 42 4.98 -14.67 2.82
C CYS A 42 4.41 -15.92 3.50
N ILE A 43 5.24 -16.59 4.32
CA ILE A 43 4.81 -17.75 5.11
C ILE A 43 3.80 -17.35 6.19
N ASN A 44 3.91 -16.12 6.70
CA ASN A 44 3.02 -15.58 7.72
C ASN A 44 2.51 -14.19 7.32
N TYR A 45 1.30 -13.86 7.75
CA TYR A 45 0.57 -12.64 7.40
C TYR A 45 1.02 -11.38 8.16
N TRP A 46 1.98 -11.47 9.09
CA TRP A 46 2.45 -10.32 9.85
C TRP A 46 2.97 -9.18 8.97
N PHE A 47 3.78 -9.48 7.95
CA PHE A 47 4.27 -8.45 7.03
C PHE A 47 3.14 -7.81 6.21
N SER A 48 2.17 -8.60 5.73
CA SER A 48 1.01 -8.06 5.03
C SER A 48 0.13 -7.18 5.93
N TYR A 49 0.01 -7.54 7.21
CA TYR A 49 -0.75 -6.79 8.19
C TYR A 49 -0.08 -5.45 8.53
N ILE A 50 1.23 -5.46 8.80
CA ILE A 50 2.01 -4.23 9.07
C ILE A 50 1.92 -3.29 7.86
N LEU A 51 2.09 -3.81 6.64
CA LEU A 51 1.97 -3.03 5.41
C LEU A 51 0.58 -2.39 5.28
N PHE A 52 -0.48 -3.16 5.52
CA PHE A 52 -1.85 -2.67 5.44
C PHE A 52 -2.13 -1.54 6.44
N LEU A 53 -1.74 -1.72 7.70
CA LEU A 53 -1.98 -0.73 8.76
C LEU A 53 -1.26 0.59 8.51
N ILE A 54 0.04 0.54 8.21
CA ILE A 54 0.85 1.76 8.02
C ILE A 54 0.31 2.55 6.83
N LEU A 55 -0.05 1.86 5.75
CA LEU A 55 -0.44 2.52 4.52
C LEU A 55 -1.86 3.11 4.62
N ILE A 56 -2.82 2.40 5.23
CA ILE A 56 -4.15 2.98 5.50
C ILE A 56 -4.05 4.14 6.47
N GLY A 57 -3.23 4.05 7.52
CA GLY A 57 -3.03 5.14 8.47
C GLY A 57 -2.55 6.42 7.79
N GLY A 58 -1.55 6.33 6.90
CA GLY A 58 -1.06 7.47 6.13
C GLY A 58 -2.10 8.03 5.14
N MET A 59 -2.87 7.15 4.51
CA MET A 59 -3.90 7.56 3.55
C MET A 59 -5.09 8.28 4.19
N LEU A 60 -5.51 7.88 5.39
CA LEU A 60 -6.59 8.56 6.11
C LEU A 60 -6.21 10.00 6.48
N ILE A 61 -4.96 10.25 6.85
CA ILE A 61 -4.44 11.60 7.14
C ILE A 61 -4.48 12.46 5.87
N LEU A 62 -4.01 11.93 4.74
CA LEU A 62 -4.08 12.62 3.45
C LEU A 62 -5.52 12.92 3.02
N PHE A 63 -6.44 11.98 3.27
CA PHE A 63 -7.86 12.17 2.97
C PHE A 63 -8.45 13.33 3.78
N MET A 64 -8.20 13.39 5.09
CA MET A 64 -8.66 14.50 5.95
C MET A 64 -8.08 15.85 5.50
N TYR A 65 -6.80 15.88 5.12
CA TYR A 65 -6.18 17.10 4.62
C TYR A 65 -6.84 17.59 3.32
N MET A 66 -7.03 16.70 2.35
CA MET A 66 -7.63 17.05 1.06
C MET A 66 -9.09 17.51 1.18
N THR A 67 -9.90 16.89 2.04
CA THR A 67 -11.29 17.34 2.25
C THR A 67 -11.37 18.68 2.98
N SER A 68 -10.36 19.02 3.79
CA SER A 68 -10.31 20.33 4.46
C SER A 68 -9.91 21.50 3.53
N ILE A 69 -9.26 21.20 2.40
CA ILE A 69 -8.70 22.21 1.48
C ILE A 69 -9.49 22.32 0.18
N ALA A 70 -10.03 21.21 -0.33
CA ALA A 70 -10.78 21.22 -1.58
C ALA A 70 -12.24 21.61 -1.36
N SER A 71 -12.74 22.57 -2.14
CA SER A 71 -14.18 22.73 -2.35
C SER A 71 -14.76 21.43 -2.92
N ASN A 72 -15.94 21.02 -2.46
CA ASN A 72 -16.67 19.84 -2.95
C ASN A 72 -17.08 20.01 -4.43
N GLU A 73 -16.11 19.91 -5.34
CA GLU A 73 -16.35 19.97 -6.77
C GLU A 73 -17.17 18.75 -7.21
N LYS A 74 -18.14 18.97 -8.11
CA LYS A 74 -18.97 17.88 -8.62
C LYS A 74 -18.09 16.89 -9.38
N PHE A 75 -18.14 15.63 -8.97
CA PHE A 75 -17.40 14.54 -9.59
C PHE A 75 -17.78 14.39 -11.08
N LYS A 76 -16.81 14.63 -11.98
CA LYS A 76 -16.95 14.37 -13.42
C LYS A 76 -16.10 13.15 -13.80
N PRO A 77 -16.69 11.99 -14.10
CA PRO A 77 -15.92 10.81 -14.50
C PRO A 77 -15.26 11.04 -15.87
N ASN A 78 -14.00 10.63 -15.99
CA ASN A 78 -13.25 10.73 -17.23
C ASN A 78 -13.59 9.56 -18.16
N MET A 79 -14.11 9.81 -19.37
CA MET A 79 -14.51 8.74 -20.31
C MET A 79 -13.34 7.82 -20.73
N LYS A 80 -12.09 8.22 -20.47
CA LYS A 80 -10.89 7.37 -20.66
C LYS A 80 -10.93 6.06 -19.86
N PHE A 81 -11.79 5.95 -18.84
CA PHE A 81 -12.02 4.69 -18.11
C PHE A 81 -12.50 3.53 -18.99
N ILE A 82 -13.20 3.83 -20.09
CA ILE A 82 -13.74 2.80 -21.00
C ILE A 82 -12.61 1.99 -21.65
N VAL A 83 -11.43 2.60 -21.88
CA VAL A 83 -10.29 1.96 -22.55
C VAL A 83 -9.67 0.83 -21.70
N ILE A 84 -9.89 0.83 -20.38
CA ILE A 84 -9.27 -0.14 -19.46
C ILE A 84 -10.19 -1.35 -19.22
N THR A 85 -11.47 -1.26 -19.58
CA THR A 85 -12.44 -2.35 -19.45
C THR A 85 -12.03 -3.68 -20.12
N PRO A 86 -11.42 -3.73 -21.33
CA PRO A 86 -11.00 -5.00 -21.93
C PRO A 86 -9.85 -5.67 -21.15
N ILE A 87 -8.98 -4.88 -20.52
CA ILE A 87 -7.88 -5.41 -19.70
C ILE A 87 -8.45 -6.14 -18.49
N MET A 88 -9.47 -5.57 -17.83
CA MET A 88 -10.14 -6.22 -16.69
C MET A 88 -10.83 -7.53 -17.07
N LEU A 89 -11.54 -7.55 -18.20
CA LEU A 89 -12.23 -8.75 -18.70
C LEU A 89 -11.26 -9.89 -19.04
N SER A 90 -10.09 -9.57 -19.59
CA SER A 90 -9.06 -10.58 -19.90
C SER A 90 -8.56 -11.33 -18.65
N THR A 91 -8.60 -10.69 -17.48
CA THR A 91 -8.12 -11.30 -16.23
C THR A 91 -9.00 -12.42 -15.71
N LEU A 92 -10.28 -12.43 -16.09
CA LEU A 92 -11.27 -13.41 -15.65
C LEU A 92 -11.22 -14.70 -16.47
N LEU A 93 -10.66 -14.67 -17.68
CA LEU A 93 -10.65 -15.79 -18.62
C LEU A 93 -9.47 -16.76 -18.42
N PHE A 94 -8.48 -16.44 -17.57
CA PHE A 94 -7.29 -17.27 -17.32
C PHE A 94 -7.17 -17.88 -15.90
N PRO A 95 -8.21 -18.51 -15.30
CA PRO A 95 -8.06 -19.10 -13.98
C PRO A 95 -7.38 -20.49 -13.97
N GLU A 96 -7.39 -21.24 -15.07
CA GLU A 96 -7.14 -22.70 -15.02
C GLU A 96 -5.67 -23.14 -15.16
N THR A 97 -4.80 -22.33 -15.76
CA THR A 97 -3.44 -22.77 -16.10
C THR A 97 -2.50 -22.94 -14.89
N TRP A 98 -2.82 -22.34 -13.73
CA TRP A 98 -1.91 -22.35 -12.56
C TRP A 98 -2.08 -23.55 -11.62
N LYS A 99 -3.24 -24.22 -11.59
CA LYS A 99 -3.45 -25.40 -10.71
C LYS A 99 -2.41 -26.51 -10.99
N PHE A 100 -1.84 -26.53 -12.18
CA PHE A 100 -0.79 -27.48 -12.58
C PHE A 100 0.59 -27.17 -11.96
N MET A 101 0.91 -25.90 -11.68
CA MET A 101 2.22 -25.48 -11.15
C MET A 101 2.32 -25.57 -9.63
N SER A 102 1.21 -25.44 -8.89
CA SER A 102 1.20 -25.39 -7.43
C SER A 102 1.55 -26.71 -6.73
N ASN A 103 1.50 -27.84 -7.44
CA ASN A 103 1.77 -29.16 -6.88
C ASN A 103 3.19 -29.69 -7.16
N THR A 104 4.08 -28.84 -7.66
CA THR A 104 5.47 -29.25 -7.89
C THR A 104 6.22 -29.47 -6.57
N PRO A 105 7.12 -30.47 -6.49
CA PRO A 105 7.90 -30.75 -5.28
C PRO A 105 8.77 -29.56 -4.85
N ILE A 106 9.20 -28.72 -5.80
CA ILE A 106 9.88 -27.44 -5.56
C ILE A 106 9.10 -26.56 -4.57
N MET A 107 7.78 -26.48 -4.72
CA MET A 107 6.95 -25.59 -3.90
C MET A 107 6.74 -26.12 -2.46
N LYS A 108 6.94 -27.43 -2.24
CA LYS A 108 6.93 -28.03 -0.90
C LYS A 108 8.24 -27.80 -0.16
N HIS A 109 9.40 -27.89 -0.84
CA HIS A 109 10.70 -27.60 -0.23
C HIS A 109 10.82 -26.13 0.20
N ILE A 110 10.38 -25.19 -0.66
CA ILE A 110 10.35 -23.76 -0.33
C ILE A 110 9.53 -23.49 0.94
N LYS A 111 8.38 -24.17 1.12
CA LYS A 111 7.56 -23.99 2.33
C LYS A 111 8.24 -24.44 3.61
N ILE A 112 9.02 -25.52 3.56
CA ILE A 112 9.68 -26.11 4.75
C ILE A 112 10.86 -25.25 5.19
N GLU A 113 11.72 -24.81 4.28
CA GLU A 113 12.83 -23.89 4.60
C GLU A 113 12.33 -22.54 5.11
N ALA A 114 11.22 -22.07 4.56
CA ALA A 114 10.65 -20.79 4.91
C ALA A 114 9.95 -20.79 6.29
N LEU A 115 9.45 -21.93 6.76
CA LEU A 115 8.96 -22.10 8.14
C LEU A 115 10.09 -21.94 9.18
N ASN A 116 11.27 -22.50 8.91
CA ASN A 116 12.42 -22.37 9.81
C ASN A 116 13.01 -20.95 9.86
N ASN A 117 12.84 -20.16 8.79
CA ASN A 117 13.33 -18.79 8.71
C ASN A 117 12.37 -17.73 9.29
N LEU A 118 11.14 -18.11 9.68
CA LEU A 118 10.13 -17.18 10.17
C LEU A 118 10.53 -16.50 11.48
N GLU A 119 10.97 -17.26 12.49
CA GLU A 119 11.38 -16.71 13.78
C GLU A 119 12.62 -15.80 13.64
N MET A 120 13.56 -16.18 12.77
CA MET A 120 14.73 -15.36 12.48
C MET A 120 14.39 -14.05 11.76
N SER A 121 13.30 -13.99 10.98
CA SER A 121 12.96 -12.80 10.20
C SER A 121 12.56 -11.59 11.05
N MET A 122 11.85 -11.80 12.17
CA MET A 122 11.35 -10.71 13.02
C MET A 122 12.41 -10.17 13.98
N ILE A 123 13.29 -11.04 14.47
CA ILE A 123 14.30 -10.68 15.47
C ILE A 123 15.61 -10.22 14.80
N LYS A 124 15.71 -10.35 13.47
CA LYS A 124 16.91 -10.03 12.67
C LYS A 124 17.51 -8.65 12.96
N PHE A 125 16.66 -7.64 13.14
CA PHE A 125 17.08 -6.25 13.36
C PHE A 125 17.44 -5.93 14.81
N ILE A 126 17.10 -6.81 15.75
CA ILE A 126 17.47 -6.67 17.16
C ILE A 126 18.90 -7.22 17.38
N HIS A 127 19.30 -8.22 16.60
CA HIS A 127 20.62 -8.84 16.70
C HIS A 127 21.71 -8.10 15.90
N LEU A 128 22.95 -8.21 16.37
CA LEU A 128 24.14 -7.76 15.64
C LEU A 128 24.31 -8.58 14.34
N PRO A 129 24.78 -7.97 13.22
CA PRO A 129 25.22 -6.58 13.06
C PRO A 129 24.11 -5.59 12.67
N LEU A 130 22.89 -6.07 12.42
CA LEU A 130 21.81 -5.27 11.82
C LEU A 130 21.15 -4.29 12.79
N ASN A 131 21.39 -4.41 14.09
CA ASN A 131 20.95 -3.44 15.11
C ASN A 131 21.40 -1.99 14.81
N MET A 132 22.50 -1.79 14.07
CA MET A 132 22.91 -0.44 13.65
C MET A 132 21.85 0.23 12.75
N ILE A 133 21.16 -0.56 11.92
CA ILE A 133 20.05 -0.07 11.09
C ILE A 133 18.87 0.35 11.97
N LEU A 134 18.54 -0.45 13.00
CA LEU A 134 17.48 -0.11 13.94
C LEU A 134 17.77 1.22 14.66
N MET A 135 19.00 1.39 15.16
CA MET A 135 19.44 2.62 15.80
C MET A 135 19.33 3.84 14.87
N PHE A 136 19.72 3.69 13.60
CA PHE A 136 19.57 4.75 12.61
C PHE A 136 18.09 5.13 12.39
N MET A 137 17.19 4.16 12.28
CA MET A 137 15.76 4.42 12.06
C MET A 137 15.11 5.15 13.25
N ILE A 138 15.50 4.83 14.49
CA ILE A 138 15.03 5.54 15.69
C ILE A 138 15.47 7.01 15.66
N LEU A 139 16.75 7.27 15.37
CA LEU A 139 17.28 8.63 15.28
C LEU A 139 16.62 9.41 14.13
N TYR A 140 16.40 8.76 12.98
CA TYR A 140 15.70 9.37 11.85
C TYR A 140 14.28 9.80 12.22
N LEU A 141 13.48 8.91 12.82
CA LEU A 141 12.12 9.24 13.25
C LEU A 141 12.10 10.38 14.28
N LEU A 142 13.03 10.38 15.24
CA LEU A 142 13.17 11.46 16.22
C LEU A 142 13.45 12.81 15.54
N LEU A 143 14.40 12.84 14.60
CA LEU A 143 14.73 14.05 13.84
C LEU A 143 13.53 14.54 13.02
N THR A 144 12.79 13.63 12.38
CA THR A 144 11.58 14.02 11.62
C THR A 144 10.52 14.65 12.52
N LEU A 145 10.30 14.14 13.75
CA LEU A 145 9.36 14.73 14.70
C LEU A 145 9.78 16.17 15.08
N ILE A 146 11.05 16.38 15.42
CA ILE A 146 11.58 17.70 15.78
C ILE A 146 11.44 18.67 14.59
N ALA A 147 11.73 18.21 13.37
CA ALA A 147 11.58 19.01 12.16
C ALA A 147 10.11 19.39 11.91
N ILE A 148 9.18 18.43 12.03
CA ILE A 148 7.74 18.67 11.84
C ILE A 148 7.25 19.72 12.84
N VAL A 149 7.59 19.60 14.14
CA VAL A 149 7.19 20.58 15.17
C VAL A 149 7.70 21.98 14.83
N LYS A 150 8.94 22.11 14.34
CA LYS A 150 9.49 23.41 13.91
C LYS A 150 8.75 23.99 12.70
N ILE A 151 8.38 23.14 11.73
CA ILE A 151 7.64 23.57 10.52
C ILE A 151 6.21 24.01 10.88
N THR A 152 5.54 23.29 11.80
CA THR A 152 4.16 23.60 12.19
C THR A 152 4.04 24.80 13.12
N ASN A 153 5.12 25.22 13.79
CA ASN A 153 5.12 26.37 14.71
C ASN A 153 5.07 27.75 14.01
N MET A 154 4.58 27.82 12.77
CA MET A 154 4.33 29.10 12.08
C MET A 154 3.10 29.79 12.68
N SER A 155 3.32 30.90 13.37
CA SER A 155 2.29 31.75 13.97
C SER A 155 1.67 32.71 12.94
N SER A 156 0.92 32.19 11.96
CA SER A 156 0.28 33.07 10.97
C SER A 156 -1.21 32.75 10.78
N GLY A 157 -2.05 33.31 11.66
CA GLY A 157 -3.50 33.47 11.51
C GLY A 157 -4.32 32.18 11.27
N PRO A 158 -5.65 32.22 11.47
CA PRO A 158 -6.49 31.09 11.08
C PRO A 158 -6.46 30.89 9.55
N LEU A 159 -6.25 29.66 9.09
CA LEU A 159 -6.28 29.25 7.68
C LEU A 159 -7.63 29.49 6.99
N ARG A 160 -8.67 29.88 7.75
CA ARG A 160 -9.99 30.20 7.24
C ARG A 160 -10.36 31.63 7.65
N PRO A 161 -10.56 32.57 6.70
CA PRO A 161 -11.22 33.82 7.05
C PRO A 161 -12.63 33.47 7.57
N LYS A 162 -12.97 34.00 8.75
CA LYS A 162 -14.32 33.94 9.29
C LYS A 162 -15.26 34.59 8.27
N ASN A 163 -16.20 33.81 7.75
CA ASN A 163 -17.52 34.32 7.40
C ASN A 163 -18.40 34.10 8.63
#